data_AF-A0A2D4XNG8-F1
#
_entry.id   AF-A0A2D4XNG8-F1
#
_cell.length_a   1.000
_cell.length_b   1.000
_cell.length_c   1.000
_cell.angle_alpha   90.00
_cell.angle_beta   90.00
_cell.angle_gamma   90.00
#
_symmetry.space_group_name_H-M   'P 1'
#
loop_
_entity.id
_entity.type
_entity.pdbx_description
1 polymer ?
#
loop_
_entity_poly.entity_id
_entity_poly.type
_entity_poly.pdbx_seq_one_letter_code
_entity_poly.pdbx_strand_id
1 'polypeptide(L)'
;MVKKVIKIVLVLALIALVAIQFIRPEKNNGGYENVALFETETKPSVKVAAILKENCYDCHSDQTQYPWYAEVAPFSLWLDDHIEHGKKHFNVSAWNDYSIKKKEHKLEELIEMVEDDEMPLKSYTIIHGDLSEDDKKLLLQWAGVARLQYKHQLEVSSNK
;
A
#
# COMPACT_ATOMS: atom_id res chain seq x y z
N MET A 1 12.26 -1.82 -47.73
CA MET A 1 12.16 -3.00 -46.85
C MET A 1 11.86 -2.63 -45.40
N VAL A 2 12.66 -1.76 -44.77
CA VAL A 2 12.50 -1.31 -43.37
C VAL A 2 11.11 -0.73 -43.04
N LYS A 3 10.54 0.12 -43.91
CA LYS A 3 9.20 0.70 -43.71
C LYS A 3 8.08 -0.36 -43.60
N LYS A 4 8.21 -1.50 -44.29
CA LYS A 4 7.22 -2.59 -44.26
C LYS A 4 7.31 -3.37 -42.94
N VAL A 5 8.53 -3.60 -42.45
CA VAL A 5 8.79 -4.26 -41.16
C VAL A 5 8.26 -3.40 -40.00
N ILE A 6 8.56 -2.09 -40.00
CA ILE A 6 8.05 -1.16 -38.98
C ILE A 6 6.52 -1.17 -38.95
N LYS A 7 5.86 -1.14 -40.11
CA LYS A 7 4.39 -1.20 -40.19
C LYS A 7 3.85 -2.50 -39.58
N ILE A 8 4.47 -3.65 -39.86
CA ILE A 8 4.05 -4.93 -39.30
C ILE A 8 4.22 -4.94 -37.77
N VAL A 9 5.36 -4.47 -37.27
CA VAL A 9 5.63 -4.40 -35.81
C VAL A 9 4.60 -3.50 -35.11
N LEU A 10 4.30 -2.32 -35.66
CA LEU A 10 3.31 -1.41 -35.09
C LEU A 10 1.89 -2.01 -35.07
N VAL A 11 1.50 -2.73 -36.13
CA VAL A 11 0.21 -3.42 -36.17
C VAL A 11 0.15 -4.54 -35.14
N LEU A 12 1.21 -5.35 -35.00
CA LEU A 12 1.27 -6.41 -33.99
C LEU A 12 1.25 -5.83 -32.56
N ALA A 13 2.00 -4.75 -32.31
CA ALA A 13 1.99 -4.07 -31.02
C ALA A 13 0.59 -3.51 -30.69
N LEU A 14 -0.10 -2.92 -31.68
CA LEU A 14 -1.47 -2.43 -31.49
C LEU A 14 -2.43 -3.58 -31.17
N ILE A 15 -2.35 -4.70 -31.90
CA ILE A 15 -3.18 -5.88 -31.61
C ILE A 15 -2.93 -6.39 -30.19
N ALA A 16 -1.66 -6.46 -29.78
CA ALA A 16 -1.30 -6.86 -28.41
C ALA A 16 -1.85 -5.88 -27.36
N LEU A 17 -1.74 -4.57 -27.59
CA LEU A 17 -2.28 -3.53 -26.70
C LEU A 17 -3.81 -3.56 -26.60
N VAL A 18 -4.50 -3.96 -27.65
CA VAL A 18 -5.96 -4.15 -27.63
C VAL A 18 -6.32 -5.45 -26.90
N ALA A 19 -5.60 -6.55 -27.19
CA ALA A 19 -5.83 -7.84 -26.56
C ALA A 19 -5.61 -7.80 -25.03
N ILE A 20 -4.60 -7.07 -24.57
CA ILE A 20 -4.30 -6.98 -23.12
C ILE A 20 -5.37 -6.20 -22.33
N GLN A 21 -6.17 -5.34 -22.97
CA GLN A 21 -7.27 -4.63 -22.28
C GLN A 21 -8.37 -5.57 -21.76
N PHE A 22 -8.43 -6.79 -22.29
CA PHE A 22 -9.40 -7.81 -21.85
C PHE A 22 -8.97 -8.53 -20.56
N ILE A 23 -7.72 -8.33 -20.11
CA ILE A 23 -7.23 -8.85 -18.83
C ILE A 23 -7.46 -7.76 -17.78
N ARG A 24 -8.43 -7.98 -16.90
CA ARG A 24 -8.81 -7.03 -15.85
C ARG A 24 -8.65 -7.67 -14.47
N PRO A 25 -7.78 -7.12 -13.61
CA PRO A 25 -7.69 -7.54 -12.23
C PRO A 25 -8.99 -7.39 -11.45
N GLU A 26 -9.16 -8.21 -10.43
CA GLU A 26 -10.22 -8.03 -9.45
C GLU A 26 -9.97 -6.78 -8.62
N LYS A 27 -11.02 -6.01 -8.34
CA LYS A 27 -10.91 -4.76 -7.60
C LYS A 27 -10.99 -5.02 -6.09
N ASN A 28 -10.11 -4.37 -5.35
CA ASN A 28 -10.01 -4.39 -3.91
C ASN A 28 -11.09 -3.50 -3.26
N ASN A 29 -12.29 -4.05 -3.06
CA ASN A 29 -13.47 -3.35 -2.55
C ASN A 29 -14.03 -4.00 -1.27
N GLY A 30 -13.15 -4.35 -0.35
CA GLY A 30 -13.49 -4.98 0.94
C GLY A 30 -14.08 -4.02 1.99
N GLY A 31 -14.19 -2.72 1.70
CA GLY A 31 -14.83 -1.73 2.57
C GLY A 31 -13.96 -1.24 3.73
N TYR A 32 -14.11 0.02 4.16
CA TYR A 32 -13.25 0.60 5.21
C TYR A 32 -13.42 -0.04 6.60
N GLU A 33 -14.45 -0.85 6.83
CA GLU A 33 -14.59 -1.68 8.03
C GLU A 33 -13.36 -2.56 8.28
N ASN A 34 -12.63 -2.94 7.22
CA ASN A 34 -11.47 -3.80 7.31
C ASN A 34 -10.26 -3.13 8.01
N VAL A 35 -10.19 -1.80 8.10
CA VAL A 35 -9.11 -1.09 8.83
C VAL A 35 -9.47 -0.79 10.29
N ALA A 36 -10.74 -1.00 10.68
CA ALA A 36 -11.27 -0.52 11.95
C ALA A 36 -10.54 -1.10 13.17
N LEU A 37 -10.15 -2.39 13.12
CA LEU A 37 -9.40 -3.01 14.21
C LEU A 37 -8.00 -2.40 14.34
N PHE A 38 -7.31 -2.21 13.23
CA PHE A 38 -5.99 -1.57 13.20
C PHE A 38 -6.06 -0.20 13.86
N GLU A 39 -7.01 0.65 13.46
CA GLU A 39 -7.18 1.99 14.03
C GLU A 39 -7.62 1.96 15.51
N THR A 40 -8.49 1.02 15.89
CA THR A 40 -8.95 0.90 17.28
C THR A 40 -7.81 0.50 18.22
N GLU A 41 -6.93 -0.40 17.80
CA GLU A 41 -5.78 -0.83 18.60
C GLU A 41 -4.65 0.21 18.60
N THR A 42 -4.33 0.78 17.44
CA THR A 42 -3.19 1.71 17.29
C THR A 42 -3.54 3.17 17.62
N LYS A 43 -4.83 3.49 17.73
CA LYS A 43 -5.38 4.79 18.14
C LYS A 43 -4.69 5.98 17.46
N PRO A 44 -4.67 6.04 16.11
CA PRO A 44 -4.13 7.19 15.42
C PRO A 44 -4.93 8.45 15.79
N SER A 45 -4.25 9.59 15.84
CA SER A 45 -4.93 10.88 15.91
C SER A 45 -5.74 11.10 14.62
N VAL A 46 -6.71 12.02 14.65
CA VAL A 46 -7.49 12.38 13.44
C VAL A 46 -6.59 12.74 12.26
N LYS A 47 -5.48 13.45 12.51
CA LYS A 47 -4.53 13.82 11.46
C LYS A 47 -3.76 12.60 10.93
N VAL A 48 -3.33 11.69 11.80
CA VAL A 48 -2.63 10.47 11.37
C VAL A 48 -3.57 9.52 10.62
N ALA A 49 -4.82 9.39 11.05
CA ALA A 49 -5.83 8.60 10.34
C ALA A 49 -6.07 9.15 8.91
N ALA A 50 -6.10 10.48 8.74
CA ALA A 50 -6.18 11.09 7.42
C ALA A 50 -4.95 10.75 6.54
N ILE A 51 -3.74 10.87 7.09
CA ILE A 51 -2.49 10.51 6.39
C ILE A 51 -2.53 9.05 5.93
N LEU A 52 -2.87 8.12 6.82
CA LEU A 52 -2.97 6.69 6.53
C LEU A 52 -3.99 6.41 5.43
N LYS A 53 -5.15 7.06 5.48
CA LYS A 53 -6.21 6.90 4.49
C LYS A 53 -5.80 7.41 3.12
N GLU A 54 -5.12 8.54 3.05
CA GLU A 54 -4.75 9.20 1.80
C GLU A 54 -3.50 8.59 1.14
N ASN A 55 -2.55 8.10 1.94
CA ASN A 55 -1.22 7.71 1.43
C ASN A 55 -0.90 6.22 1.60
N CYS A 56 -1.62 5.48 2.45
CA CYS A 56 -1.24 4.12 2.81
C CYS A 56 -2.31 3.07 2.46
N TYR A 57 -3.57 3.29 2.84
CA TYR A 57 -4.61 2.26 2.81
C TYR A 57 -4.96 1.77 1.41
N ASP A 58 -4.86 2.61 0.39
CA ASP A 58 -5.16 2.20 -0.98
C ASP A 58 -4.25 1.06 -1.47
N CYS A 59 -3.04 0.94 -0.94
CA CYS A 59 -2.09 -0.13 -1.27
C CYS A 59 -1.96 -1.19 -0.17
N HIS A 60 -2.24 -0.82 1.09
CA HIS A 60 -1.95 -1.66 2.27
C HIS A 60 -3.20 -2.14 3.01
N SER A 61 -4.39 -2.03 2.42
CA SER A 61 -5.64 -2.54 2.98
C SER A 61 -6.42 -3.37 1.96
N ASP A 62 -7.56 -3.92 2.35
CA ASP A 62 -8.51 -4.56 1.46
C ASP A 62 -9.49 -3.54 0.83
N GLN A 63 -9.19 -2.24 0.87
CA GLN A 63 -9.96 -1.18 0.21
C GLN A 63 -9.04 -0.23 -0.57
N THR A 64 -9.32 -0.05 -1.87
CA THR A 64 -8.55 0.85 -2.74
C THR A 64 -9.45 1.85 -3.45
N GLN A 65 -9.13 3.15 -3.37
CA GLN A 65 -9.70 4.16 -4.25
C GLN A 65 -8.94 4.17 -5.57
N TYR A 66 -9.44 3.41 -6.54
CA TYR A 66 -8.75 3.25 -7.81
C TYR A 66 -8.74 4.55 -8.65
N PRO A 67 -7.55 5.01 -9.11
CA PRO A 67 -7.46 6.11 -10.05
C PRO A 67 -7.91 5.66 -11.45
N TRP A 68 -8.22 6.62 -12.33
CA TRP A 68 -8.76 6.35 -13.67
C TRP A 68 -7.89 5.42 -14.52
N TYR A 69 -6.57 5.45 -14.35
CA TYR A 69 -5.64 4.62 -15.10
C TYR A 69 -5.69 3.14 -14.69
N ALA A 70 -6.32 2.81 -13.56
CA ALA A 70 -6.55 1.44 -13.13
C ALA A 70 -7.54 0.66 -14.00
N GLU A 71 -8.16 1.32 -14.98
CA GLU A 71 -9.06 0.72 -15.97
C GLU A 71 -8.36 0.42 -17.31
N VAL A 72 -7.08 0.81 -17.47
CA VAL A 72 -6.36 0.73 -18.75
C VAL A 72 -5.11 -0.12 -18.61
N ALA A 73 -5.01 -1.19 -19.40
CA ALA A 73 -3.80 -2.00 -19.43
C ALA A 73 -2.68 -1.30 -20.23
N PRO A 74 -1.40 -1.50 -19.88
CA PRO A 74 -0.89 -2.41 -18.84
C PRO A 74 -0.92 -1.84 -17.42
N PHE A 75 -1.34 -0.58 -17.23
CA PHE A 75 -1.28 0.10 -15.93
C PHE A 75 -2.21 -0.51 -14.89
N SER A 76 -3.37 -1.05 -15.29
CA SER A 76 -4.26 -1.80 -14.40
C SER A 76 -3.56 -3.03 -13.79
N LEU A 77 -2.85 -3.80 -14.61
CA LEU A 77 -2.11 -5.00 -14.18
C LEU A 77 -0.91 -4.62 -13.30
N TRP A 78 -0.20 -3.56 -13.68
CA TRP A 78 0.92 -3.05 -12.90
C TRP A 78 0.48 -2.56 -11.51
N LEU A 79 -0.62 -1.81 -11.44
CA LEU A 79 -1.16 -1.34 -10.17
C LEU A 79 -1.61 -2.50 -9.28
N ASP A 80 -2.26 -3.50 -9.86
CA ASP A 80 -2.70 -4.70 -9.13
C ASP A 80 -1.54 -5.47 -8.50
N ASP A 81 -0.47 -5.72 -9.28
CA ASP A 81 0.75 -6.37 -8.76
C ASP A 81 1.39 -5.56 -7.62
N HIS A 82 1.40 -4.23 -7.74
CA HIS A 82 1.90 -3.35 -6.68
C HIS A 82 1.05 -3.40 -5.40
N ILE A 83 -0.28 -3.44 -5.51
CA ILE A 83 -1.17 -3.59 -4.34
C ILE A 83 -0.98 -4.97 -3.72
N GLU A 84 -0.89 -6.04 -4.51
CA GLU A 84 -0.64 -7.39 -4.01
C GLU A 84 0.69 -7.46 -3.25
N HIS A 85 1.78 -6.91 -3.82
CA HIS A 85 3.07 -6.81 -3.15
C HIS A 85 3.01 -5.93 -1.89
N GLY A 86 2.36 -4.77 -1.94
CA GLY A 86 2.18 -3.89 -0.79
C GLY A 86 1.55 -4.62 0.39
N LYS A 87 0.48 -5.38 0.15
CA LYS A 87 -0.22 -6.17 1.18
C LYS A 87 0.60 -7.35 1.70
N LYS A 88 1.50 -7.93 0.90
CA LYS A 88 2.43 -8.99 1.39
C LYS A 88 3.36 -8.45 2.48
N HIS A 89 3.82 -7.21 2.33
CA HIS A 89 4.70 -6.55 3.30
C HIS A 89 3.91 -5.94 4.46
N PHE A 90 2.83 -5.23 4.19
CA PHE A 90 2.04 -4.58 5.24
C PHE A 90 0.56 -4.58 4.86
N ASN A 91 -0.26 -5.33 5.58
CA ASN A 91 -1.71 -5.38 5.37
C ASN A 91 -2.45 -5.07 6.67
N VAL A 92 -3.04 -3.88 6.75
CA VAL A 92 -3.82 -3.44 7.93
C VAL A 92 -5.16 -4.15 8.05
N SER A 93 -5.68 -4.73 6.97
CA SER A 93 -6.94 -5.48 6.99
C SER A 93 -6.76 -6.89 7.58
N ALA A 94 -5.54 -7.42 7.52
CA ALA A 94 -5.18 -8.69 8.15
C ALA A 94 -4.79 -8.54 9.64
N TRP A 95 -4.95 -7.35 10.23
CA TRP A 95 -4.43 -7.05 11.57
C TRP A 95 -4.96 -7.98 12.66
N ASN A 96 -6.21 -8.42 12.54
CA ASN A 96 -6.83 -9.35 13.50
C ASN A 96 -6.11 -10.69 13.58
N ASP A 97 -5.54 -11.14 12.46
CA ASP A 97 -4.93 -12.46 12.33
C ASP A 97 -3.45 -12.43 12.74
N TYR A 98 -2.91 -11.25 13.06
CA TYR A 98 -1.51 -11.10 13.41
C TYR A 98 -1.29 -11.36 14.90
N SER A 99 -0.28 -12.17 15.21
CA SER A 99 0.25 -12.28 16.56
C SER A 99 0.83 -10.93 17.02
N ILE A 100 0.92 -10.71 18.33
CA ILE A 100 1.50 -9.48 18.89
C ILE A 100 2.92 -9.23 18.35
N LYS A 101 3.74 -10.28 18.23
CA LYS A 101 5.08 -10.19 17.62
C LYS A 101 5.03 -9.71 16.18
N LYS A 102 4.06 -10.19 15.39
CA LYS A 102 3.89 -9.76 14.00
C LYS A 102 3.40 -8.32 13.92
N LYS A 103 2.45 -7.91 14.78
CA LYS A 103 1.97 -6.51 14.86
C LYS A 103 3.11 -5.55 15.19
N GLU A 104 3.95 -5.89 16.17
CA GLU A 104 5.12 -5.10 16.56
C GLU A 104 6.13 -4.97 15.41
N HIS A 105 6.50 -6.09 14.78
CA HIS A 105 7.44 -6.10 13.66
C HIS A 105 6.91 -5.36 12.42
N LYS A 106 5.59 -5.42 12.14
CA LYS A 106 5.00 -4.67 11.03
C LYS A 106 5.03 -3.16 11.23
N LEU A 107 4.94 -2.69 12.49
CA LEU A 107 5.14 -1.27 12.80
C LEU A 107 6.61 -0.85 12.77
N GLU A 108 7.53 -1.76 13.10
CA GLU A 108 8.97 -1.55 12.89
C GLU A 108 9.29 -1.37 11.41
N GLU A 109 8.84 -2.30 10.55
CA GLU A 109 9.02 -2.18 9.10
C GLU A 109 8.38 -0.89 8.54
N LEU A 110 7.20 -0.49 9.02
CA LEU A 110 6.59 0.79 8.62
C LEU A 110 7.51 1.97 8.94
N ILE A 111 8.07 2.01 10.15
CA ILE A 111 8.97 3.09 10.58
C ILE A 111 10.22 3.12 9.69
N GLU A 112 10.89 1.98 9.51
CA GLU A 112 12.10 1.88 8.69
C GLU A 112 11.86 2.33 7.25
N MET A 113 10.82 1.80 6.60
CA MET A 113 10.51 2.11 5.20
C MET A 113 10.17 3.59 4.98
N VAL A 114 9.53 4.24 5.96
CA VAL A 114 9.22 5.68 5.89
C VAL A 114 10.45 6.52 6.24
N GLU A 115 11.24 6.13 7.24
CA GLU A 115 12.48 6.83 7.62
C GLU A 115 13.48 6.85 6.45
N ASP A 116 13.65 5.72 5.78
CA ASP A 116 14.60 5.52 4.67
C ASP A 116 14.11 6.05 3.30
N ASP A 117 12.95 6.74 3.26
CA ASP A 117 12.34 7.27 2.04
C ASP A 117 12.08 6.19 0.96
N GLU A 118 11.88 4.94 1.39
CA GLU A 118 11.47 3.84 0.52
C GLU A 118 9.94 3.83 0.31
N MET A 119 9.19 4.37 1.27
CA MET A 119 7.76 4.60 1.19
C MET A 119 7.39 6.07 1.41
N PRO A 120 6.50 6.64 0.56
CA PRO A 120 5.86 6.02 -0.60
C PRO A 120 6.83 5.74 -1.76
N LEU A 121 6.51 4.74 -2.60
CA LEU A 121 7.35 4.42 -3.76
C LEU A 121 7.56 5.64 -4.66
N LYS A 122 8.78 5.85 -5.19
CA LYS A 122 9.07 6.96 -6.12
C LYS A 122 8.14 7.00 -7.35
N SER A 123 7.70 5.84 -7.84
CA SER A 123 6.73 5.78 -8.95
C SER A 123 5.35 6.31 -8.56
N TYR A 124 4.95 6.13 -7.30
CA TYR A 124 3.71 6.67 -6.74
C TYR A 124 3.81 8.20 -6.60
N THR A 125 4.91 8.70 -6.04
CA THR A 125 5.07 10.14 -5.75
C THR A 125 5.07 11.02 -7.00
N ILE A 126 5.46 10.49 -8.16
CA ILE A 126 5.38 11.18 -9.46
C ILE A 126 3.94 11.57 -9.83
N ILE A 127 2.95 10.77 -9.45
CA ILE A 127 1.54 10.94 -9.86
C ILE A 127 0.69 11.47 -8.71
N HIS A 128 0.94 11.00 -7.49
CA HIS A 128 0.10 11.27 -6.31
C HIS A 128 0.70 12.29 -5.34
N GLY A 129 1.96 12.71 -5.56
CA GLY A 129 2.69 13.53 -4.61
C GLY A 129 3.32 12.70 -3.49
N ASP A 130 4.17 13.36 -2.71
CA ASP A 130 4.88 12.74 -1.59
C ASP A 130 4.30 13.19 -0.26
N LEU A 131 4.63 12.44 0.80
CA LEU A 131 4.31 12.80 2.16
C LEU A 131 5.05 14.09 2.53
N SER A 132 4.34 15.07 3.12
CA SER A 132 5.03 16.26 3.63
C SER A 132 5.95 15.90 4.80
N GLU A 133 7.03 16.66 5.01
CA GLU A 133 7.94 16.43 6.15
C GLU A 133 7.20 16.43 7.51
N ASP A 134 6.19 17.28 7.66
CA ASP A 134 5.37 17.34 8.86
C ASP A 134 4.49 16.09 9.02
N ASP A 135 3.93 15.58 7.93
CA ASP A 135 3.11 14.37 7.95
C ASP A 135 3.97 13.11 8.15
N LYS A 136 5.17 13.06 7.55
CA LYS A 136 6.18 12.03 7.80
C LYS A 136 6.53 11.98 9.27
N LYS A 137 6.83 13.13 9.87
CA LYS A 137 7.16 13.22 11.30
C LYS A 137 6.00 12.75 12.19
N LEU A 138 4.76 13.16 11.89
CA LEU A 138 3.59 12.74 12.66
C LEU A 138 3.32 11.24 12.54
N LEU A 139 3.47 10.69 11.34
CA LEU A 139 3.31 9.26 11.08
C LEU A 139 4.34 8.45 11.87
N LEU A 140 5.62 8.82 11.82
CA LEU A 140 6.69 8.15 12.55
C LEU A 140 6.53 8.23 14.07
N GLN A 141 6.16 9.41 14.60
CA GLN A 141 5.89 9.58 16.02
C GLN A 141 4.76 8.68 16.51
N TRP A 142 3.65 8.64 15.77
CA TRP A 142 2.54 7.76 16.11
C TRP A 142 2.92 6.29 15.98
N ALA A 143 3.60 5.89 14.91
CA ALA A 143 4.00 4.51 14.69
C ALA A 143 4.93 4.01 15.82
N GLY A 144 5.86 4.85 16.28
CA GLY A 144 6.71 4.56 17.42
C GLY A 144 5.92 4.32 18.71
N VAL A 145 4.94 5.17 19.01
CA VAL A 145 4.06 4.99 20.19
C VAL A 145 3.21 3.73 20.05
N ALA A 146 2.62 3.50 18.87
CA ALA A 146 1.83 2.31 18.58
C ALA A 146 2.67 1.03 18.70
N ARG A 147 3.93 1.04 18.28
CA ARG A 147 4.85 -0.10 18.40
C ARG A 147 5.19 -0.41 19.85
N LEU A 148 5.47 0.61 20.67
CA LEU A 148 5.79 0.45 22.09
C LEU A 148 4.71 -0.31 22.86
N GLN A 149 3.43 -0.13 22.48
CA GLN A 149 2.33 -0.86 23.10
C GLN A 149 2.48 -2.39 22.96
N TYR A 150 2.88 -2.86 21.78
CA TYR A 150 3.02 -4.28 21.48
C TYR A 150 4.34 -4.82 22.05
N LYS A 151 5.41 -4.03 22.01
CA LYS A 151 6.67 -4.36 22.67
C LYS A 151 6.46 -4.60 24.17
N HIS A 152 5.71 -3.72 24.84
CA HIS A 152 5.38 -3.89 26.24
C HIS A 152 4.54 -5.16 26.50
N GLN A 153 3.55 -5.45 25.66
CA GLN A 153 2.76 -6.69 25.76
C GLN A 153 3.65 -7.95 25.64
N LEU A 154 4.62 -7.95 24.71
CA LEU A 154 5.58 -9.05 24.57
C LEU A 154 6.45 -9.22 25.82
N GLU A 155 6.97 -8.13 26.37
CA GLU A 155 7.78 -8.14 27.60
C GLU A 155 6.98 -8.71 28.80
N VAL A 156 5.71 -8.32 28.95
CA VAL A 156 4.84 -8.86 30.01
C VAL A 156 4.55 -10.34 29.78
N SER A 157 4.32 -10.77 28.54
CA SER A 157 4.07 -12.17 28.20
C SER A 157 5.28 -13.07 28.37
N SER A 158 6.51 -12.56 28.17
CA SER A 158 7.75 -13.34 28.36
C SER A 158 8.20 -13.47 29.82
N ASN A 159 7.67 -12.64 30.72
CA ASN A 159 7.97 -12.66 32.16
C ASN A 159 6.98 -13.50 32.99
N LYS A 160 6.04 -14.19 32.34
CA LYS A 160 5.10 -15.15 32.95
C LYS A 160 5.49 -16.57 32.58
#